data_AF-A0A961AZN3-F1
#
_entry.id   AF-A0A961AZN3-F1
#
_cell.length_a   1.000
_cell.length_b   1.000
_cell.length_c   1.000
_cell.angle_alpha   90.00
_cell.angle_beta   90.00
_cell.angle_gamma   90.00
#
_symmetry.space_group_name_H-M   'P 1'
#
loop_
_entity.id
_entity.type
_entity.pdbx_description
1 polymer ?
#
loop_
_entity_poly.entity_id
_entity_poly.type
_entity_poly.pdbx_seq_one_letter_code
_entity_poly.pdbx_strand_id
1 'polypeptide(L)'
;MKSLFLPPSIGQFQLQALDQVCLTAPMARIGFSVEIEHEHITQRILLALLDEKREQGVSVAIYPATGEVCDLTNGGGVIGYLSLSPLVPHQGIPCELLLYKFGRNCVCSARILGETFLYPAFMLEGAPRMTALVGYDSGTGITWEHPSLTVTEETQAVA
;
A
#
# COMPACT_ATOMS: atom_id res chain seq x y z
N MET A 1 17.10 7.97 26.60
CA MET A 1 15.85 8.64 26.21
C MET A 1 15.22 7.82 25.09
N LYS A 2 14.08 7.18 25.31
CA LYS A 2 13.32 6.58 24.21
C LYS A 2 12.73 7.74 23.41
N SER A 3 13.24 7.95 22.19
CA SER A 3 12.52 8.74 21.19
C SER A 3 11.09 8.20 21.15
N LEU A 4 10.11 9.04 21.47
CA LEU A 4 8.71 8.77 21.17
C LEU A 4 8.62 8.77 19.64
N PHE A 5 8.87 7.61 19.04
CA PHE A 5 8.63 7.42 17.61
C PHE A 5 7.15 7.66 17.39
N LEU A 6 6.82 8.83 16.82
CA LEU A 6 5.47 9.08 16.36
C LEU A 6 5.19 8.06 15.24
N PRO A 7 4.04 7.37 15.28
CA PRO A 7 3.66 6.48 14.20
C PRO A 7 3.72 7.24 12.87
N PRO A 8 4.16 6.60 11.77
CA PRO A 8 4.13 7.21 10.46
C PRO A 8 2.70 7.64 10.12
N SER A 9 2.58 8.77 9.44
CA SER A 9 1.30 9.24 8.90
C SER A 9 1.44 9.55 7.42
N ILE A 10 0.35 9.41 6.68
CA ILE A 10 0.36 9.62 5.22
C ILE A 10 0.86 11.02 4.82
N GLY A 11 0.65 12.04 5.66
CA GLY A 11 1.12 13.40 5.42
C GLY A 11 2.64 13.57 5.42
N GLN A 12 3.39 12.56 5.88
CA GLN A 12 4.85 12.54 5.83
C GLN A 12 5.39 12.12 4.46
N PHE A 13 4.53 11.67 3.55
CA PHE A 13 4.92 11.12 2.27
C PHE A 13 4.64 12.07 1.12
N GLN A 14 5.56 12.13 0.16
CA GLN A 14 5.28 12.67 -1.16
C GLN A 14 4.62 11.59 -2.02
N LEU A 15 3.38 11.84 -2.44
CA LEU A 15 2.55 10.85 -3.15
C LEU A 15 2.55 11.09 -4.65
N GLN A 16 2.65 10.01 -5.42
CA GLN A 16 2.40 9.96 -6.85
C GLN A 16 1.16 9.08 -7.11
N ALA A 17 0.20 9.62 -7.86
CA ALA A 17 -0.93 8.84 -8.37
C ALA A 17 -0.48 8.02 -9.58
N LEU A 18 -0.87 6.74 -9.60
CA LEU A 18 -0.65 5.86 -10.74
C LEU A 18 -1.86 5.87 -11.66
N ASP A 19 -3.05 5.59 -11.11
CA ASP A 19 -4.30 5.62 -11.87
C ASP A 19 -5.52 5.64 -10.93
N GLN A 20 -6.71 5.84 -11.49
CA GLN A 20 -7.98 5.57 -10.84
C GLN A 20 -8.40 4.10 -11.03
N VAL A 21 -8.80 3.47 -9.94
CA VAL A 21 -9.34 2.11 -9.90
C VAL A 21 -10.82 2.21 -9.56
N CYS A 22 -11.67 1.77 -10.49
CA CYS A 22 -13.09 1.58 -10.23
C CYS A 22 -13.28 0.19 -9.62
N LEU A 23 -13.64 0.11 -8.34
CA LEU A 23 -13.91 -1.17 -7.70
C LEU A 23 -15.34 -1.62 -7.98
N THR A 24 -15.57 -2.24 -9.13
CA THR A 24 -16.91 -2.67 -9.56
C THR A 24 -17.17 -4.13 -9.22
N ALA A 25 -16.14 -4.97 -9.27
CA ALA A 25 -16.27 -6.39 -8.99
C ALA A 25 -16.31 -6.73 -7.48
N PRO A 26 -16.79 -7.93 -7.09
CA PRO A 26 -16.70 -8.43 -5.72
C PRO A 26 -15.27 -8.67 -5.25
N MET A 27 -14.34 -8.93 -6.17
CA MET A 27 -12.93 -9.10 -5.87
C MET A 27 -12.08 -8.26 -6.82
N ALA A 28 -11.10 -7.55 -6.25
CA ALA A 28 -10.11 -6.81 -7.00
C ALA A 28 -8.71 -7.13 -6.47
N ARG A 29 -7.78 -7.35 -7.39
CA ARG A 29 -6.35 -7.42 -7.12
C ARG A 29 -5.67 -6.24 -7.78
N ILE A 30 -4.98 -5.45 -6.99
CA ILE A 30 -4.28 -4.24 -7.41
C ILE A 30 -2.79 -4.48 -7.19
N GLY A 31 -2.06 -4.75 -8.27
CA GLY A 31 -0.62 -4.94 -8.27
C GLY A 31 0.13 -3.63 -8.44
N PHE A 32 1.18 -3.45 -7.66
CA PHE A 32 2.16 -2.38 -7.68
C PHE A 32 3.54 -3.01 -7.87
N SER A 33 4.40 -2.36 -8.64
CA SER A 33 5.83 -2.67 -8.68
C SER A 33 6.59 -1.41 -8.32
N VAL A 34 7.49 -1.51 -7.35
CA VAL A 34 8.33 -0.39 -6.91
C VAL A 34 9.77 -0.86 -6.79
N GLU A 35 10.72 -0.05 -7.22
CA GLU A 35 12.15 -0.33 -7.05
C GLU A 35 12.74 0.71 -6.08
N ILE A 36 13.70 0.27 -5.25
CA ILE A 36 14.41 1.16 -4.32
C ILE A 36 15.88 1.24 -4.72
N GLU A 37 16.36 2.45 -4.92
CA GLU A 37 17.79 2.68 -5.08
C GLU A 37 18.56 2.51 -3.77
N HIS A 38 19.85 2.19 -3.87
CA HIS A 38 20.70 1.93 -2.69
C HIS A 38 20.70 3.07 -1.67
N GLU A 39 20.72 4.31 -2.14
CA GLU A 39 20.71 5.52 -1.32
C GLU A 39 19.39 5.78 -0.57
N HIS A 40 18.36 4.98 -0.82
CA HIS A 40 17.02 5.17 -0.28
C HIS A 40 16.53 4.00 0.58
N ILE A 41 17.39 3.02 0.88
CA ILE A 41 17.01 1.84 1.68
C ILE A 41 16.52 2.18 3.10
N THR A 42 16.90 3.34 3.63
CA THR A 42 16.48 3.83 4.94
C THR A 42 15.14 4.57 4.92
N GLN A 43 14.60 4.85 3.72
CA GLN A 43 13.36 5.59 3.54
C GLN A 43 12.17 4.65 3.45
N ARG A 44 11.02 5.12 3.92
CA ARG A 44 9.77 4.37 3.80
C ARG A 44 9.22 4.45 2.40
N ILE A 45 8.72 3.32 1.91
CA ILE A 45 7.82 3.27 0.76
C ILE A 45 6.40 3.27 1.27
N LEU A 46 5.50 3.97 0.58
CA LEU A 46 4.07 3.90 0.77
C LEU A 46 3.42 3.31 -0.47
N LEU A 47 2.44 2.44 -0.24
CA LEU A 47 1.50 1.95 -1.25
C LEU A 47 0.10 2.22 -0.74
N ALA A 48 -0.77 2.76 -1.57
CA ALA A 48 -2.12 3.04 -1.13
C ALA A 48 -3.16 2.91 -2.25
N LEU A 49 -4.37 2.58 -1.82
CA LEU A 49 -5.59 2.66 -2.60
C LEU A 49 -6.58 3.44 -1.75
N LEU A 50 -6.80 4.71 -2.10
CA LEU A 50 -7.58 5.65 -1.27
C LEU A 50 -8.71 6.29 -2.05
N ASP A 51 -9.79 6.66 -1.36
CA ASP A 51 -10.85 7.47 -1.94
C ASP A 51 -10.36 8.89 -2.28
N GLU A 52 -11.22 9.68 -2.94
CA GLU A 52 -10.88 11.04 -3.40
C GLU A 52 -10.47 11.98 -2.26
N LYS A 53 -11.04 11.78 -1.06
CA LYS A 53 -10.72 12.57 0.14
C LYS A 53 -9.51 12.05 0.90
N ARG A 54 -9.01 10.86 0.55
CA ARG A 54 -7.93 10.15 1.27
C ARG A 54 -8.29 9.84 2.73
N GLU A 55 -9.57 9.63 2.99
CA GLU A 55 -10.13 9.30 4.31
C GLU A 55 -10.41 7.80 4.43
N GLN A 56 -10.71 7.12 3.32
CA GLN A 56 -11.05 5.71 3.29
C GLN A 56 -10.13 4.94 2.34
N GLY A 57 -9.81 3.71 2.73
CA GLY A 57 -9.03 2.80 1.91
C GLY A 57 -7.87 2.18 2.66
N VAL A 58 -6.88 1.77 1.88
CA VAL A 58 -5.72 1.03 2.36
C VAL A 58 -4.49 1.89 2.12
N SER A 59 -3.68 2.10 3.15
CA SER A 59 -2.36 2.71 2.97
C SER A 59 -1.34 2.04 3.87
N VAL A 60 -0.30 1.49 3.25
CA VAL A 60 0.72 0.69 3.93
C VAL A 60 2.07 1.34 3.69
N ALA A 61 2.83 1.54 4.77
CA ALA A 61 4.25 1.87 4.69
C ALA A 61 5.10 0.62 4.86
N ILE A 62 6.20 0.54 4.12
CA ILE A 62 7.23 -0.49 4.22
C ILE A 62 8.54 0.22 4.58
N TYR A 63 9.19 -0.19 5.66
CA TYR A 63 10.57 0.18 5.95
C TYR A 63 11.52 -0.87 5.38
N PRO A 64 12.24 -0.57 4.29
CA PRO A 64 13.11 -1.55 3.64
C PRO A 64 14.27 -2.00 4.52
N ALA A 65 14.80 -1.10 5.35
CA ALA A 65 15.90 -1.39 6.26
C ALA A 65 15.53 -2.35 7.41
N THR A 66 14.31 -2.27 7.93
CA THR A 66 13.87 -3.06 9.10
C THR A 66 12.91 -4.18 8.73
N GLY A 67 12.25 -4.08 7.58
CA GLY A 67 11.14 -4.93 7.17
C GLY A 67 9.80 -4.56 7.81
N GLU A 68 9.72 -3.49 8.61
CA GLU A 68 8.46 -3.08 9.24
C GLU A 68 7.41 -2.73 8.19
N VAL A 69 6.20 -3.25 8.39
CA VAL A 69 5.02 -2.95 7.58
C VAL A 69 4.00 -2.26 8.48
N CYS A 70 3.63 -1.01 8.16
CA CYS A 70 2.74 -0.20 8.98
C CYS A 70 1.45 0.16 8.25
N ASP A 71 0.33 0.17 8.97
CA ASP A 71 -0.96 0.66 8.49
C ASP A 71 -1.08 2.16 8.77
N LEU A 72 -1.09 2.99 7.73
CA LEU A 72 -1.11 4.44 7.87
C LEU A 72 -2.52 5.02 7.97
N THR A 73 -3.55 4.36 7.44
CA THR A 73 -4.93 4.85 7.53
C THR A 73 -5.46 4.67 8.96
N ASN A 74 -4.98 3.65 9.68
CA ASN A 74 -5.43 3.32 11.04
C ASN A 74 -4.39 3.67 12.12
N GLY A 75 -3.69 4.79 11.95
CA GLY A 75 -2.86 5.40 13.01
C GLY A 75 -1.38 5.02 13.02
N GLY A 76 -0.87 4.43 11.94
CA GLY A 76 0.56 4.18 11.73
C GLY A 76 1.12 2.97 12.46
N GLY A 77 0.28 2.09 13.01
CA GLY A 77 0.71 0.92 13.76
C GLY A 77 1.38 -0.14 12.89
N VAL A 78 2.35 -0.87 13.45
CA VAL A 78 2.98 -2.00 12.76
C VAL A 78 1.99 -3.16 12.67
N ILE A 79 1.74 -3.64 11.44
CA ILE A 79 0.88 -4.79 11.13
C ILE A 79 1.69 -6.07 10.84
N GLY A 80 3.00 -5.94 10.67
CA GLY A 80 3.90 -7.09 10.55
C GLY A 80 5.32 -6.69 10.17
N TYR A 81 6.16 -7.70 9.96
CA TYR A 81 7.54 -7.56 9.52
C TYR A 81 7.80 -8.53 8.37
N LEU A 82 8.47 -8.06 7.33
CA LEU A 82 9.00 -8.90 6.26
C LEU A 82 10.06 -9.84 6.82
N SER A 83 10.02 -11.10 6.40
CA SER A 83 11.03 -12.10 6.76
C SER A 83 12.38 -11.81 6.12
N LEU A 84 12.36 -11.20 4.94
CA LEU A 84 13.54 -10.70 4.25
C LEU A 84 13.73 -9.22 4.61
N SER A 85 14.67 -8.92 5.51
CA SER A 85 15.13 -7.56 5.78
C SER A 85 16.61 -7.52 6.19
N PRO A 86 17.37 -6.47 5.81
CA PRO A 86 16.99 -5.38 4.93
C PRO A 86 16.73 -5.84 3.49
N LEU A 87 15.91 -5.10 2.75
CA LEU A 87 15.66 -5.37 1.33
C LEU A 87 16.89 -5.10 0.48
N VAL A 88 17.00 -5.81 -0.65
CA VAL A 88 18.11 -5.63 -1.58
C VAL A 88 17.81 -4.43 -2.50
N PRO A 89 18.71 -3.44 -2.58
CA PRO A 89 18.56 -2.34 -3.53
C PRO A 89 18.57 -2.79 -4.98
N HIS A 90 17.94 -1.99 -5.85
CA HIS A 90 17.76 -2.26 -7.29
C HIS A 90 17.00 -3.56 -7.59
N GLN A 91 16.30 -4.10 -6.59
CA GLN A 91 15.38 -5.20 -6.75
C GLN A 91 13.96 -4.63 -6.72
N GLY A 92 13.18 -4.95 -7.76
CA GLY A 92 11.74 -4.67 -7.75
C GLY A 92 11.08 -5.39 -6.58
N ILE A 93 10.26 -4.65 -5.83
CA ILE A 93 9.48 -5.11 -4.70
C ILE A 93 8.04 -5.28 -5.20
N PRO A 94 7.66 -6.48 -5.68
CA PRO A 94 6.28 -6.76 -6.03
C PRO A 94 5.39 -6.61 -4.81
N CYS A 95 4.36 -5.77 -4.95
CA CYS A 95 3.37 -5.54 -3.93
C CYS A 95 1.97 -5.67 -4.51
N GLU A 96 1.04 -6.29 -3.78
CA GLU A 96 -0.34 -6.45 -4.21
C GLU A 96 -1.27 -6.03 -3.07
N LEU A 97 -2.33 -5.30 -3.39
CA LEU A 97 -3.49 -5.15 -2.53
C LEU A 97 -4.58 -6.08 -3.05
N LEU A 98 -4.96 -7.07 -2.24
CA LEU A 98 -6.11 -7.93 -2.52
C LEU A 98 -7.29 -7.38 -1.74
N LEU A 99 -8.39 -7.16 -2.45
CA LEU A 99 -9.61 -6.58 -1.89
C LEU A 99 -10.81 -7.47 -2.20
N TYR A 100 -11.57 -7.79 -1.15
CA TYR A 100 -12.84 -8.51 -1.24
C TYR A 100 -13.96 -7.61 -0.73
N LYS A 101 -15.00 -7.45 -1.55
CA LYS A 101 -16.17 -6.63 -1.26
C LYS A 101 -17.37 -7.50 -0.85
N PHE A 102 -17.93 -7.18 0.30
CA PHE A 102 -19.15 -7.77 0.86
C PHE A 102 -20.16 -6.65 1.13
N GLY A 103 -20.95 -6.30 0.11
CA GLY A 103 -21.78 -5.10 0.13
C GLY A 103 -20.92 -3.85 0.23
N ARG A 104 -21.03 -3.11 1.35
CA ARG A 104 -20.20 -1.92 1.63
C ARG A 104 -18.89 -2.25 2.35
N ASN A 105 -18.77 -3.45 2.90
CA ASN A 105 -17.57 -3.86 3.64
C ASN A 105 -16.49 -4.32 2.67
N CYS A 106 -15.26 -3.88 2.91
CA CYS A 106 -14.09 -4.27 2.16
C CYS A 106 -13.10 -4.94 3.11
N VAL A 107 -12.76 -6.19 2.81
CA VAL A 107 -11.69 -6.94 3.49
C VAL A 107 -10.45 -6.86 2.63
N CYS A 108 -9.33 -6.47 3.21
CA CYS A 108 -8.09 -6.29 2.47
C CYS A 108 -6.94 -7.09 3.08
N SER A 109 -6.02 -7.49 2.22
CA SER A 109 -4.67 -7.90 2.61
C SER A 109 -3.65 -7.25 1.69
N ALA A 110 -2.53 -6.83 2.26
CA ALA A 110 -1.35 -6.43 1.49
C ALA A 110 -0.45 -7.65 1.33
N ARG A 111 0.04 -7.89 0.11
CA ARG A 111 1.04 -8.90 -0.18
C ARG A 111 2.32 -8.21 -0.62
N ILE A 112 3.41 -8.40 0.09
CA ILE A 112 4.68 -7.72 -0.16
C ILE A 112 5.76 -8.81 -0.25
N LEU A 113 6.48 -8.88 -1.37
CA LEU A 113 7.46 -9.95 -1.62
C LEU A 113 6.89 -11.37 -1.45
N GLY A 114 5.60 -11.53 -1.73
CA GLY A 114 4.90 -12.79 -1.58
C GLY A 114 4.33 -13.06 -0.19
N GLU A 115 4.72 -12.31 0.84
CA GLU A 115 4.23 -12.41 2.22
C GLU A 115 2.93 -11.64 2.41
N THR A 116 1.97 -12.20 3.16
CA THR A 116 0.63 -11.62 3.35
C THR A 116 0.48 -10.95 4.71
N PHE A 117 0.06 -9.69 4.70
CA PHE A 117 -0.27 -8.87 5.86
C PHE A 117 -1.77 -8.60 5.87
N LEU A 118 -2.44 -9.00 6.96
CA LEU A 118 -3.86 -8.73 7.13
C LEU A 118 -4.07 -7.25 7.44
N TYR A 119 -5.00 -6.63 6.72
CA TYR A 119 -5.35 -5.24 6.90
C TYR A 119 -6.76 -5.14 7.50
N PRO A 120 -7.03 -4.19 8.42
CA PRO A 120 -8.36 -3.99 8.98
C PRO A 120 -9.41 -3.80 7.89
N ALA A 121 -10.58 -4.41 8.07
CA ALA A 121 -11.71 -4.18 7.17
C ALA A 121 -12.19 -2.72 7.28
N PHE A 122 -12.60 -2.16 6.16
CA PHE A 122 -13.13 -0.79 6.08
C PHE A 122 -14.39 -0.76 5.23
N MET A 123 -15.17 0.31 5.37
CA MET A 123 -16.38 0.50 4.56
C MET A 123 -16.08 1.43 3.40
N LEU A 124 -16.66 1.13 2.24
CA LEU A 124 -16.73 2.03 1.10
C LEU A 124 -18.19 2.31 0.77
N GLU A 125 -18.53 3.60 0.63
CA GLU A 125 -19.86 4.00 0.18
C GLU A 125 -19.92 4.10 -1.35
N GLY A 126 -20.93 3.49 -1.96
CA GLY A 126 -21.21 3.61 -3.40
C GLY A 126 -20.31 2.75 -4.30
N ALA A 127 -20.05 3.25 -5.51
CA ALA A 127 -19.08 2.69 -6.46
C ALA A 127 -17.79 3.52 -6.38
N PRO A 128 -16.92 3.25 -5.40
CA PRO A 128 -15.80 4.12 -5.10
C PRO A 128 -14.80 4.07 -6.25
N ARG A 129 -14.61 5.22 -6.91
CA ARG A 129 -13.37 5.47 -7.62
C ARG A 129 -12.30 5.69 -6.57
N MET A 130 -11.33 4.80 -6.54
CA MET A 130 -10.18 4.92 -5.66
C MET A 130 -8.96 5.29 -6.49
N THR A 131 -8.00 5.98 -5.89
CA THR A 131 -6.75 6.32 -6.54
C THR A 131 -5.67 5.38 -6.03
N ALA A 132 -5.03 4.66 -6.96
CA ALA A 132 -3.82 3.90 -6.66
C ALA A 132 -2.65 4.88 -6.55
N LEU A 133 -1.96 4.84 -5.43
CA LEU A 133 -0.93 5.78 -5.02
C LEU A 133 0.32 5.03 -4.59
N VAL A 134 1.47 5.62 -4.89
CA VAL A 134 2.77 5.23 -4.33
C VAL A 134 3.41 6.45 -3.70
N GLY A 135 4.16 6.30 -2.61
CA GLY A 135 4.80 7.42 -1.92
C GLY A 135 6.15 7.10 -1.29
N TYR A 136 6.93 8.14 -1.01
CA TYR A 136 8.19 8.05 -0.28
C TYR A 136 8.27 9.17 0.75
N ASP A 137 9.21 9.10 1.70
CA ASP A 137 9.38 10.12 2.73
C ASP A 137 9.62 11.52 2.12
N SER A 138 8.80 12.50 2.50
CA SER A 138 8.90 13.87 2.00
C SER A 138 10.31 14.46 2.24
N GLY A 139 10.85 15.12 1.21
CA GLY A 139 12.16 15.79 1.28
C GLY A 139 13.33 15.05 0.64
N THR A 140 13.09 13.92 -0.03
CA THR A 140 14.17 13.06 -0.57
C THR A 140 14.34 13.15 -2.08
N GLY A 141 13.42 13.79 -2.81
CA GLY A 141 13.58 14.13 -4.23
C GLY A 141 13.48 12.97 -5.21
N ILE A 142 12.94 11.83 -4.78
CA ILE A 142 12.91 10.57 -5.55
C ILE A 142 11.88 10.62 -6.68
N THR A 143 12.24 10.07 -7.83
CA THR A 143 11.32 9.69 -8.90
C THR A 143 11.26 8.17 -9.00
N TRP A 144 10.06 7.60 -9.03
CA TRP A 144 9.88 6.17 -9.24
C TRP A 144 10.40 5.77 -10.61
N GLU A 145 11.27 4.77 -10.67
CA GLU A 145 11.48 4.07 -11.94
C GLU A 145 10.44 2.95 -12.05
N HIS A 146 9.60 3.05 -13.09
CA HIS A 146 8.64 2.02 -13.52
C HIS A 146 7.52 1.60 -12.53
N PRO A 147 6.79 2.54 -11.87
CA PRO A 147 5.64 2.12 -11.10
C PRO A 147 4.53 1.61 -12.04
N SER A 148 4.31 0.31 -12.05
CA SER A 148 3.28 -0.32 -12.87
C SER A 148 2.06 -0.65 -12.02
N LEU A 149 0.88 -0.32 -12.54
CA LEU A 149 -0.39 -0.74 -11.97
C LEU A 149 -0.94 -1.91 -12.78
N THR A 150 -1.30 -3.00 -12.10
CA THR A 150 -2.12 -4.07 -12.71
C THR A 150 -3.40 -4.23 -11.91
N VAL A 151 -4.55 -4.07 -12.56
CA VAL A 151 -5.85 -4.32 -11.94
C VAL A 151 -6.43 -5.59 -12.53
N THR A 152 -6.72 -6.58 -11.68
CA THR A 152 -7.48 -7.76 -12.05
C THR A 152 -8.76 -7.76 -11.23
N GLU A 153 -9.91 -7.69 -11.89
CA GLU A 153 -11.22 -7.84 -11.25
C GLU A 153 -11.77 -9.22 -11.58
N GLU A 154 -12.23 -9.96 -10.56
CA GLU A 154 -12.90 -11.23 -10.74
C GLU A 154 -14.36 -11.11 -10.36
N THR A 155 -15.24 -11.47 -11.29
CA THR A 155 -16.64 -11.70 -10.98
C THR A 155 -16.75 -13.07 -10.34
N GLN A 156 -17.32 -13.19 -9.14
CA GLN A 156 -17.68 -14.51 -8.63
C GLN A 156 -18.59 -15.17 -9.67
N ALA A 157 -18.14 -16.31 -10.24
CA ALA A 157 -19.01 -17.15 -11.03
C ALA A 157 -20.17 -17.59 -10.12
N VAL A 158 -21.40 -17.25 -10.51
CA VAL A 158 -22.59 -17.79 -9.86
C VAL A 158 -22.57 -19.30 -10.12
N ALA A 159 -22.27 -20.07 -9.08
CA ALA A 159 -22.41 -21.53 -9.08
C ALA A 159 -23.89 -21.90 -8.90
#